data_AF-A0A090QNX9-F1
#
_entry.id   AF-A0A090QNX9-F1
#
_cell.length_a   1.000
_cell.length_b   1.000
_cell.length_c   1.000
_cell.angle_alpha   90.00
_cell.angle_beta   90.00
_cell.angle_gamma   90.00
#
_symmetry.space_group_name_H-M   'P 1'
#
loop_
_entity.id
_entity.type
_entity.pdbx_description
1 polymer ?
#
loop_
_entity_poly.entity_id
_entity_poly.type
_entity_poly.pdbx_seq_one_letter_code
_entity_poly.pdbx_strand_id
1 'polypeptide(L)' 'MKINKQSLEEQATDYLRQQIVNGDMAQGEKIVESTLAKDLELSRSTVRMALNSLAHEADCTKAVCRLAGDHP' A
#
# COMPACT_ATOMS: atom_id res chain seq x y z
N MET A 1 -26.12 2.23 9.99
CA MET A 1 -25.07 1.19 9.94
C MET A 1 -24.39 1.30 8.57
N LYS A 2 -23.19 1.91 8.49
CA LYS A 2 -22.50 2.09 7.21
C LYS A 2 -21.82 0.77 6.83
N ILE A 3 -22.42 0.05 5.88
CA ILE A 3 -21.78 -1.09 5.23
C ILE A 3 -20.70 -0.52 4.32
N ASN A 4 -19.50 -0.32 4.83
CA ASN A 4 -18.35 -0.08 3.96
C ASN A 4 -17.90 -1.44 3.45
N LYS A 5 -18.35 -1.77 2.24
CA LYS A 5 -17.79 -2.84 1.42
C LYS A 5 -16.42 -2.31 0.97
N GLN A 6 -15.44 -2.25 1.88
CA GLN A 6 -14.12 -1.71 1.57
C GLN A 6 -13.57 -2.48 0.38
N SER A 7 -13.24 -1.77 -0.69
CA SER A 7 -12.68 -2.40 -1.87
C SER A 7 -11.35 -3.08 -1.51
N LEU A 8 -10.92 -4.07 -2.29
CA LEU A 8 -9.60 -4.70 -2.10
C LEU A 8 -8.48 -3.65 -2.07
N GLU A 9 -8.65 -2.56 -2.81
CA GLU A 9 -7.79 -1.38 -2.76
C GLU A 9 -7.75 -0.76 -1.36
N GLU A 10 -8.91 -0.42 -0.79
CA GLU A 10 -8.99 0.23 0.54
C GLU A 10 -8.46 -0.68 1.64
N GLN A 11 -8.68 -1.99 1.55
CA GLN A 11 -8.12 -2.96 2.50
C GLN A 11 -6.59 -3.00 2.43
N ALA A 12 -6.02 -2.97 1.22
CA ALA A 12 -4.57 -2.88 1.04
C ALA A 12 -4.01 -1.54 1.54
N THR A 13 -4.71 -0.44 1.26
CA THR A 13 -4.38 0.91 1.76
C THR A 13 -4.38 0.95 3.28
N ASP A 14 -5.40 0.41 3.94
CA ASP A 14 -5.48 0.37 5.40
C ASP A 14 -4.41 -0.54 6.01
N TYR A 15 -4.14 -1.70 5.41
CA TYR A 15 -3.06 -2.58 5.84
C TYR A 15 -1.70 -1.89 5.80
N LEU A 16 -1.39 -1.22 4.68
CA LEU A 16 -0.17 -0.44 4.54
C LEU A 16 -0.09 0.67 5.58
N ARG A 17 -1.20 1.40 5.80
CA ARG A 17 -1.29 2.41 6.85
C ARG A 17 -1.01 1.81 8.22
N GLN A 18 -1.59 0.66 8.54
CA GLN A 18 -1.34 -0.03 9.81
C GLN A 18 0.14 -0.39 9.95
N GLN A 19 0.80 -0.94 8.93
CA GLN A 19 2.24 -1.22 9.01
C GLN A 19 3.08 0.05 9.24
N ILE A 20 2.74 1.17 8.60
CA ILE A 20 3.42 2.44 8.81
C ILE A 20 3.19 2.96 10.25
N VAL A 21 1.95 2.90 10.74
CA VAL A 21 1.58 3.37 12.10
C VAL A 21 2.18 2.47 13.18
N ASN A 22 2.24 1.16 12.94
CA ASN A 22 2.89 0.20 13.84
C ASN A 22 4.42 0.32 13.81
N GLY A 23 4.99 1.02 12.83
CA GLY A 23 6.44 1.15 12.64
C GLY A 23 7.09 -0.07 11.99
N ASP A 24 6.29 -0.97 11.41
CA ASP A 24 6.75 -2.12 10.65
C ASP A 24 7.34 -1.70 9.29
N MET A 25 6.78 -0.62 8.70
CA MET A 25 7.33 0.02 7.50
C MET A 25 8.08 1.30 7.86
N ALA A 26 9.39 1.26 7.76
CA ALA A 26 10.23 2.42 8.01
C ALA A 26 10.20 3.43 6.84
N GLN A 27 10.43 4.70 7.15
CA GLN A 27 10.48 5.73 6.12
C GLN A 27 11.68 5.51 5.18
N GLY A 28 11.41 5.28 3.89
CA GLY A 28 12.41 4.98 2.87
C GLY A 28 12.59 3.48 2.61
N GLU A 29 11.81 2.63 3.27
CA GLU A 29 11.79 1.20 3.02
C GLU A 29 11.38 0.91 1.57
N LYS A 30 12.01 -0.12 1.00
CA LYS A 30 11.78 -0.52 -0.37
C LYS A 30 10.54 -1.39 -0.42
N ILE A 31 9.40 -0.81 -0.81
CA ILE A 31 8.21 -1.60 -1.09
C ILE A 31 8.31 -2.19 -2.49
N VAL A 32 8.14 -3.51 -2.57
CA VAL A 32 8.11 -4.27 -3.81
C VAL A 32 6.66 -4.67 -4.10
N GLU A 33 6.09 -4.15 -5.18
CA GLU A 33 4.71 -4.42 -5.58
C GLU A 33 4.44 -5.92 -5.71
N SER A 34 5.37 -6.68 -6.28
CA SER A 34 5.27 -8.13 -6.47
C SER A 34 5.26 -8.92 -5.17
N THR A 35 5.99 -8.46 -4.15
CA THR A 35 5.97 -9.08 -2.81
C THR A 35 4.65 -8.77 -2.12
N LEU A 36 4.24 -7.51 -2.14
CA LEU A 36 3.01 -7.06 -1.50
C LEU A 36 1.76 -7.65 -2.15
N ALA A 37 1.78 -7.83 -3.47
CA ALA A 37 0.74 -8.53 -4.22
C ALA A 37 0.63 -10.01 -3.82
N LYS A 38 1.75 -10.67 -3.55
CA LYS A 38 1.74 -12.06 -3.05
C LYS A 38 1.28 -12.12 -1.60
N ASP A 39 1.76 -11.22 -0.74
CA ASP A 39 1.43 -11.17 0.69
C ASP A 39 -0.06 -10.91 0.92
N LEU A 40 -0.63 -9.97 0.15
CA LEU A 40 -2.04 -9.61 0.21
C LEU A 40 -2.93 -10.49 -0.69
N GLU A 41 -2.35 -11.40 -1.45
CA GLU A 41 -3.03 -12.19 -2.50
C GLU A 41 -3.83 -11.31 -3.48
N LEU A 42 -3.30 -10.13 -3.79
CA LEU A 42 -3.90 -9.14 -4.68
C LEU A 42 -3.19 -9.05 -6.03
N SER A 43 -3.88 -8.49 -7.01
CA SER A 43 -3.25 -8.18 -8.29
C SER A 43 -2.28 -7.01 -8.16
N ARG A 44 -1.16 -7.05 -8.89
CA ARG A 44 -0.17 -5.94 -8.94
C ARG A 44 -0.82 -4.59 -9.25
N SER A 45 -1.83 -4.59 -10.13
CA SER A 45 -2.60 -3.39 -10.46
C SER A 45 -3.35 -2.83 -9.25
N THR A 46 -3.99 -3.69 -8.46
CA THR A 46 -4.72 -3.29 -7.25
C THR A 46 -3.78 -2.75 -6.18
N VAL A 47 -2.62 -3.40 -5.99
CA VAL A 47 -1.57 -2.95 -5.07
C VAL A 47 -1.06 -1.58 -5.46
N ARG A 48 -0.77 -1.37 -6.75
CA ARG A 48 -0.33 -0.07 -7.27
C ARG A 48 -1.38 1.03 -7.05
N MET A 49 -2.66 0.71 -7.28
CA MET A 49 -3.74 1.65 -7.02
C MET A 49 -3.86 1.96 -5.53
N ALA A 50 -3.78 0.96 -4.65
CA ALA A 50 -3.83 1.15 -3.20
C ALA A 50 -2.68 2.02 -2.69
N LEU A 51 -1.46 1.81 -3.21
CA LEU A 51 -0.28 2.62 -2.92
C LEU A 51 -0.46 4.06 -3.44
N ASN A 52 -1.03 4.23 -4.62
CA ASN A 52 -1.32 5.55 -5.19
C ASN A 52 -2.41 6.27 -4.39
N SER A 53 -3.49 5.60 -4.02
CA SER A 53 -4.56 6.11 -3.17
C SER A 53 -4.01 6.49 -1.79
N LEU A 54 -3.18 5.64 -1.19
CA LEU A 54 -2.48 5.94 0.08
C LEU A 54 -1.59 7.18 -0.04
N ALA A 55 -0.83 7.30 -1.15
CA ALA A 55 0.03 8.45 -1.40
C ALA A 55 -0.75 9.75 -1.69
N HIS A 56 -2.00 9.63 -2.13
CA HIS A 56 -2.86 10.76 -2.44
C HIS A 56 -3.68 11.21 -1.21
N GLU A 57 -4.11 10.28 -0.35
CA GLU A 57 -4.79 10.60 0.91
C GLU A 57 -3.83 11.08 2.00
N ALA A 58 -2.63 10.49 2.09
CA ALA A 58 -1.64 10.87 3.08
C ALA A 58 -0.61 11.82 2.44
N ASP A 59 -0.79 13.12 2.69
CA ASP A 59 0.09 14.25 2.33
C ASP A 59 1.58 14.04 2.69
N CYS A 60 1.95 12.95 3.38
CA CYS A 60 3.30 12.70 3.90
C CYS A 60 3.95 11.35 3.51
N THR A 61 3.33 10.49 2.69
CA THR A 61 3.90 9.14 2.42
C THR A 61 4.88 9.09 1.25
N LYS A 62 5.04 10.17 0.47
CA LYS A 62 6.07 10.25 -0.60
C LYS A 62 7.50 9.97 -0.10
N ALA A 63 7.73 10.08 1.21
CA ALA A 63 9.01 9.76 1.83
C ALA A 63 9.16 8.29 2.30
N VAL A 64 8.05 7.55 2.46
CA VAL A 64 8.07 6.27 3.20
C VAL A 64 8.38 5.07 2.32
N CYS A 65 7.94 5.05 1.07
CA CYS A 65 8.04 3.84 0.25
C CYS A 65 8.76 4.15 -1.06
N ARG A 66 10.01 3.70 -1.19
CA ARG A 66 10.66 3.72 -2.51
C ARG A 66 10.04 2.55 -3.29
N LEU A 67 9.02 2.85 -4.11
CA LEU A 67 8.44 1.87 -5.04
C LEU A 67 9.58 1.31 -5.87
N ALA A 68 9.95 0.08 -5.56
CA ALA A 68 10.81 -0.69 -6.41
C ALA A 68 9.97 -1.04 -7.62
N GLY A 69 10.07 -0.24 -8.68
CA GLY A 69 9.50 -0.62 -9.95
C GLY A 69 10.04 -2.00 -10.30
N ASP A 70 9.17 -3.01 -10.21
CA ASP A 70 9.40 -4.35 -10.71
C ASP A 70 9.32 -4.24 -12.23
N HIS A 71 10.38 -3.70 -12.83
CA HIS A 71 10.55 -3.67 -14.28
C HIS A 71 10.98 -5.08 -14.73
N PRO A 72 10.47 -5.54 -15.88
CA PRO A 72 9.83 -6.85 -16.11
C PRO A 72 10.73 -8.08 -15.92
#